data_AF-A0A829QNV6-F1
#
_entry.id   AF-A0A829QNV6-F1
#
_cell.length_a   1.000
_cell.length_b   1.000
_cell.length_c   1.000
_cell.angle_alpha   90.00
_cell.angle_beta   90.00
_cell.angle_gamma   90.00
#
_symmetry.space_group_name_H-M   'P 1'
#
loop_
_entity.id
_entity.type
_entity.pdbx_description
1 polymer ?
#
loop_
_entity_poly.entity_id
_entity_poly.type
_entity_poly.pdbx_seq_one_letter_code
_entity_poly.pdbx_strand_id
1 'polypeptide(L)' 'MNTIAPGLIDTPIYGEGESAQQFKDRLAPNVLYPQRLGNPEEFASLALELVTNSYMNAETIRIDGGARLQPK' A
#
# COMPACT_ATOMS: atom_id res chain seq x y z
N MET A 1 -4.19 11.21 -17.05
CA MET A 1 -3.56 11.37 -15.72
C MET A 1 -4.30 10.48 -14.74
N ASN A 2 -3.59 9.64 -14.00
CA ASN A 2 -4.16 8.72 -13.00
C ASN A 2 -3.39 8.89 -11.68
N THR A 3 -4.00 8.48 -10.56
CA THR A 3 -3.43 8.59 -9.22
C THR A 3 -3.50 7.23 -8.51
N ILE A 4 -2.44 6.87 -7.79
CA ILE A 4 -2.45 5.74 -6.86
C ILE A 4 -2.53 6.29 -5.44
N ALA A 5 -3.50 5.80 -4.66
CA ALA A 5 -3.68 6.10 -3.25
C ALA A 5 -3.28 4.86 -2.42
N PRO A 6 -1.99 4.71 -2.05
CA PRO A 6 -1.53 3.55 -1.30
C PRO A 6 -2.03 3.55 0.14
N GLY A 7 -2.27 2.36 0.68
CA GLY A 7 -2.38 2.13 2.11
C GLY A 7 -1.02 1.99 2.78
N LEU A 8 -0.90 1.02 3.67
CA LEU A 8 0.36 0.70 4.34
C LEU A 8 1.24 -0.16 3.41
N ILE A 9 2.35 0.40 2.94
CA ILE A 9 3.33 -0.27 2.06
C ILE A 9 4.68 -0.30 2.78
N ASP A 10 5.29 -1.49 2.90
CA ASP A 10 6.59 -1.66 3.56
C ASP A 10 7.67 -0.93 2.77
N THR A 11 8.10 0.21 3.30
CA THR A 11 9.11 1.07 2.72
C THR A 11 10.12 1.46 3.80
N PRO A 12 11.31 1.98 3.44
CA PRO A 12 12.33 2.37 4.40
C PRO A 12 11.88 3.40 5.46
N ILE A 13 10.71 4.04 5.29
CA ILE A 13 10.14 4.96 6.29
C ILE A 13 9.88 4.28 7.65
N TYR A 14 9.68 2.96 7.67
CA TYR A 14 9.47 2.20 8.91
C TYR A 14 10.78 1.79 9.61
N GLY A 15 11.93 2.05 8.99
CA GLY A 15 13.24 1.66 9.50
C GLY A 15 13.51 0.16 9.39
N GLU A 16 14.58 -0.28 10.04
CA GLU A 16 15.11 -1.65 9.99
C GLU A 16 15.34 -2.19 11.41
N GLY A 17 15.45 -3.52 11.53
CA GLY A 17 15.69 -4.21 12.81
C GLY A 17 14.40 -4.62 13.56
N GLU A 18 14.56 -5.18 14.76
CA GLU A 18 13.46 -5.79 15.52
C GLU A 18 12.37 -4.79 15.94
N SER A 19 12.75 -3.57 16.32
CA SER A 19 11.79 -2.54 16.71
C SER A 19 10.90 -2.10 15.54
N ALA A 20 11.48 -2.01 14.33
CA ALA A 20 10.76 -1.76 13.10
C ALA A 20 9.80 -2.92 12.78
N GLN A 21 10.24 -4.16 12.94
CA GLN A 21 9.39 -5.32 12.72
C GLN A 21 8.19 -5.35 13.68
N GLN A 22 8.42 -5.14 14.97
CA GLN A 22 7.35 -5.06 15.96
C GLN A 22 6.36 -3.93 15.67
N PHE A 23 6.83 -2.80 15.12
CA PHE A 23 5.96 -1.71 14.70
C PHE A 23 5.10 -2.10 13.48
N LYS A 24 5.71 -2.71 12.46
CA LYS A 24 4.99 -3.22 11.28
C LYS A 24 3.94 -4.28 11.65
N ASP A 25 4.27 -5.18 12.58
CA ASP A 25 3.36 -6.21 13.09
C ASP A 25 2.16 -5.59 13.83
N ARG A 26 2.33 -4.45 14.51
CA ARG A 26 1.21 -3.71 15.13
C ARG A 26 0.32 -3.00 14.12
N LEU A 27 0.84 -2.69 12.93
CA LEU A 27 0.09 -2.03 11.88
C LEU A 27 -0.70 -3.02 11.01
N ALA A 28 -0.16 -4.22 10.78
CA ALA A 28 -0.75 -5.26 9.95
C ALA A 28 -2.24 -5.59 10.24
N PRO A 29 -2.71 -5.63 11.50
CA PRO A 29 -4.13 -5.88 11.80
C PRO A 29 -5.11 -4.84 11.25
N ASN A 30 -4.65 -3.66 10.85
CA ASN A 30 -5.50 -2.64 10.22
C ASN A 30 -5.75 -2.89 8.73
N VAL A 31 -5.08 -3.89 8.14
CA VAL A 31 -5.30 -4.35 6.76
C VAL A 31 -6.25 -5.53 6.77
N LEU A 32 -7.31 -5.49 5.95
CA LEU A 32 -8.34 -6.53 5.92
C LEU A 32 -7.79 -7.83 5.32
N TYR A 33 -7.31 -7.77 4.08
CA TYR A 33 -6.66 -8.90 3.41
C TYR A 33 -5.84 -8.41 2.21
N PRO A 34 -4.63 -8.94 1.99
CA PRO A 34 -3.85 -9.81 2.88
C PRO A 34 -3.43 -9.07 4.18
N GLN A 35 -3.44 -9.74 5.34
CA GLN A 35 -3.18 -9.13 6.66
C GLN A 35 -1.69 -8.84 6.90
N ARG A 36 -1.11 -7.96 6.07
CA ARG A 36 0.27 -7.48 6.13
C ARG A 36 0.37 -6.12 5.46
N LEU A 37 1.54 -5.47 5.60
CA LEU A 37 1.87 -4.34 4.74
C LEU A 37 2.02 -4.82 3.29
N GLY A 38 1.65 -3.97 2.34
CA GLY A 38 1.90 -4.20 0.92
C GLY A 38 3.39 -4.14 0.61
N ASN A 39 3.82 -4.86 -0.43
CA ASN A 39 5.20 -4.81 -0.91
C ASN A 39 5.35 -3.71 -1.98
N PRO A 40 6.53 -3.09 -2.13
CA PRO A 40 6.78 -2.11 -3.18
C PRO A 40 6.47 -2.62 -4.60
N GLU A 41 6.69 -3.90 -4.86
CA GLU A 41 6.41 -4.54 -6.15
C GLU A 41 4.91 -4.58 -6.47
N GLU A 42 4.04 -4.68 -5.46
CA GLU A 42 2.59 -4.65 -5.64
C GLU A 42 2.12 -3.24 -6.07
N PHE A 43 2.74 -2.19 -5.51
CA PHE A 43 2.53 -0.81 -5.97
C PHE A 43 3.03 -0.63 -7.42
N ALA A 44 4.24 -1.12 -7.72
CA ALA A 44 4.83 -1.02 -9.05
C ALA A 44 3.99 -1.73 -10.12
N SER A 45 3.42 -2.90 -9.79
CA SER A 45 2.52 -3.63 -10.68
C SER A 45 1.30 -2.79 -11.10
N LEU A 46 0.70 -2.04 -10.16
CA LEU A 46 -0.43 -1.16 -10.48
C LEU A 46 0.00 0.05 -11.31
N ALA A 47 1.17 0.63 -11.00
CA ALA A 47 1.72 1.72 -11.79
C ALA A 47 1.92 1.31 -13.25
N LEU A 48 2.42 0.09 -13.49
CA LEU A 48 2.57 -0.46 -14.84
C LEU A 48 1.21 -0.55 -15.55
N GLU A 49 0.19 -1.13 -14.92
CA GLU A 49 -1.16 -1.23 -15.49
C GLU A 49 -1.73 0.15 -15.87
N LEU A 50 -1.57 1.14 -14.98
CA LEU A 50 -2.08 2.49 -15.18
C LEU A 50 -1.40 3.25 -16.32
N VAL A 51 -0.15 2.92 -16.66
CA VAL A 51 0.56 3.53 -17.80
C VAL A 51 0.40 2.74 -19.09
N THR A 52 0.11 1.44 -19.03
CA THR A 52 -0.06 0.59 -20.23
C THR A 52 -1.49 0.56 -20.75
N ASN A 53 -2.49 0.78 -19.90
CA ASN A 53 -3.89 0.75 -20.32
C ASN A 53 -4.34 2.10 -20.89
N SER A 54 -4.53 2.17 -22.22
CA SER A 54 -4.85 3.41 -22.94
C SER A 54 -6.24 3.98 -22.63
N TYR A 55 -7.11 3.20 -21.99
CA TYR A 55 -8.47 3.63 -21.64
C TYR A 55 -8.62 4.05 -20.17
N MET A 56 -7.60 3.79 -19.34
CA MET A 56 -7.55 4.25 -17.95
C MET A 56 -7.16 5.72 -17.89
N ASN A 57 -8.08 6.57 -17.43
CA ASN A 57 -7.83 8.00 -17.31
C ASN A 57 -8.67 8.63 -16.20
N ALA A 58 -8.11 9.66 -15.55
CA ALA A 58 -8.76 10.48 -14.54
C ALA A 58 -9.24 9.70 -13.30
N GLU A 59 -8.59 8.58 -12.97
CA GLU A 59 -9.01 7.71 -11.88
C GLU A 59 -8.03 7.75 -10.69
N THR A 60 -8.56 7.48 -9.48
CA THR A 60 -7.76 7.28 -8.26
C THR A 60 -7.98 5.88 -7.72
N ILE A 61 -6.95 5.04 -7.83
CA ILE A 61 -7.05 3.65 -7.38
C ILE A 61 -6.43 3.50 -5.99
N ARG A 62 -7.21 2.94 -5.06
CA ARG A 62 -6.71 2.54 -3.75
C ARG A 62 -6.06 1.16 -3.81
N ILE A 63 -4.84 1.05 -3.26
CA ILE A 63 -4.13 -0.22 -3.07
C ILE A 63 -3.72 -0.34 -1.60
N ASP A 64 -4.64 -0.85 -0.79
CA ASP A 64 -4.55 -0.76 0.68
C ASP A 64 -4.98 -2.02 1.43
N GLY A 65 -5.26 -3.12 0.72
CA GLY A 65 -5.76 -4.36 1.31
C GLY A 65 -7.05 -4.17 2.14
N GLY A 66 -7.89 -3.19 1.78
CA GLY A 66 -9.13 -2.86 2.48
C GLY A 66 -8.95 -2.01 3.74
N ALA A 67 -7.74 -1.54 4.03
CA ALA A 67 -7.44 -0.78 5.24
C ALA A 67 -8.23 0.54 5.34
N ARG A 68 -8.62 0.89 6.57
CA ARG A 68 -9.16 2.21 6.92
C ARG A 68 -8.42 2.73 8.14
N LEU A 69 -7.65 3.80 7.97
CA LEU A 69 -6.85 4.39 9.04
C LEU A 69 -7.80 5.00 10.09
N GLN A 70 -7.75 4.45 11.29
CA GLN A 70 -8.51 4.96 12.42
C GLN A 70 -7.81 6.19 13.01
N PRO A 71 -8.57 7.17 13.54
CA PRO A 71 -8.01 8.24 14.33
C PRO A 71 -7.29 7.68 15.56
N LYS A 72 -6.22 8.36 15.98
CA LYS A 72 -5.45 8.07 17.18
C LYS A 72 -5.62 9.18 18.21
#